data_AF-A0A257D9C6-F1
#
_entry.id   AF-A0A257D9C6-F1
#
_cell.length_a   1.000
_cell.length_b   1.000
_cell.length_c   1.000
_cell.angle_alpha   90.00
_cell.angle_beta   90.00
_cell.angle_gamma   90.00
#
_symmetry.space_group_name_H-M   'P 1'
#
loop_
_entity.id
_entity.type
_entity.pdbx_description
1 polymer ?
#
loop_
_entity_poly.entity_id
_entity_poly.type
_entity_poly.pdbx_seq_one_letter_code
_entity_poly.pdbx_strand_id
1 'polypeptide(L)'
;MQSASALQVTIRCFGIWNIALGLLSVVLVSSVAAWLITWHDEPIAWSAGVLPVLALVGLGSLISLARRHPIELRWDTQRWSVTEPHRGSGDIDASGVRVVLDLGGWMLLKYRSDASSPYLRRSGWLPVQRRGVEAQWQALRCAVHARGAPQTTPAVVDRQAQRG
;
A
#
# COMPACT_ATOMS: atom_id res chain seq x y z
N MET A 1 9.09 10.76 -31.11
CA MET A 1 8.82 10.99 -29.67
C MET A 1 7.42 10.45 -29.38
N GLN A 2 7.32 9.28 -28.75
CA GLN A 2 6.01 8.74 -28.35
C GLN A 2 5.59 9.43 -27.05
N SER A 3 4.53 10.24 -27.13
CA SER A 3 3.84 10.79 -25.96
C SER A 3 3.42 9.62 -25.08
N ALA A 4 3.96 9.51 -23.87
CA ALA A 4 3.58 8.48 -22.93
C ALA A 4 2.07 8.58 -22.69
N SER A 5 1.29 7.61 -23.16
CA SER A 5 -0.17 7.64 -23.05
C SER A 5 -0.60 7.84 -21.60
N ALA A 6 -1.62 8.67 -21.39
CA ALA A 6 -2.28 8.79 -20.11
C ALA A 6 -2.71 7.38 -19.66
N LEU A 7 -2.28 6.99 -18.46
CA LEU A 7 -2.49 5.65 -17.92
C LEU A 7 -3.47 5.77 -16.75
N GLN A 8 -4.67 5.26 -16.91
CA GLN A 8 -5.67 5.21 -15.86
C GLN A 8 -5.83 3.77 -15.40
N VAL A 9 -5.44 3.51 -14.15
CA VAL A 9 -5.49 2.17 -13.56
C VAL A 9 -6.41 2.19 -12.35
N THR A 10 -7.57 1.57 -12.48
CA THR A 10 -8.44 1.33 -11.34
C THR A 10 -7.94 0.11 -10.58
N ILE A 11 -7.43 0.31 -9.36
CA ILE A 11 -6.89 -0.78 -8.56
C ILE A 11 -8.05 -1.36 -7.75
N ARG A 12 -8.58 -2.48 -8.25
CA ARG A 12 -9.63 -3.26 -7.59
C ARG A 12 -9.03 -4.53 -7.00
N CYS A 13 -9.20 -4.65 -5.68
CA CYS A 13 -9.06 -5.85 -4.86
C CYS A 13 -7.64 -6.20 -4.37
N PHE A 14 -7.58 -6.44 -3.05
CA PHE A 14 -6.39 -6.86 -2.29
C PHE A 14 -6.46 -8.34 -1.90
N GLY A 15 -7.07 -9.20 -2.72
CA GLY A 15 -7.47 -10.55 -2.30
C GLY A 15 -6.36 -11.37 -1.65
N ILE A 16 -5.19 -11.47 -2.29
CA ILE A 16 -4.09 -12.31 -1.76
C ILE A 16 -3.41 -11.64 -0.57
N TRP A 17 -3.23 -10.31 -0.57
CA TRP A 17 -2.71 -9.58 0.58
C TRP A 17 -3.60 -9.76 1.81
N ASN A 18 -4.91 -9.74 1.60
CA ASN A 18 -5.91 -9.96 2.62
C ASN A 18 -5.85 -11.40 3.16
N ILE A 19 -5.70 -12.39 2.28
CA ILE A 19 -5.50 -13.80 2.66
C ILE A 19 -4.19 -13.97 3.44
N ALA A 20 -3.09 -13.35 2.99
CA ALA A 20 -1.80 -13.41 3.65
C ALA A 20 -1.86 -12.82 5.07
N LEU A 21 -2.49 -11.66 5.24
CA LEU A 21 -2.72 -11.07 6.57
C LEU A 21 -3.65 -11.93 7.43
N GLY A 22 -4.68 -12.53 6.83
CA GLY A 22 -5.57 -13.48 7.51
C GLY A 22 -4.81 -14.70 8.02
N LEU A 23 -4.01 -15.34 7.17
CA LEU A 23 -3.18 -16.49 7.53
C LEU A 23 -2.16 -16.12 8.62
N LEU A 24 -1.48 -14.98 8.48
CA LEU A 24 -0.55 -14.51 9.50
C LEU A 24 -1.23 -14.31 10.86
N SER A 25 -2.44 -13.77 10.86
CA SER A 25 -3.25 -13.60 12.07
C SER A 25 -3.62 -14.97 12.67
N VAL A 26 -4.04 -15.93 11.85
CA VAL A 26 -4.36 -17.30 12.29
C VAL A 26 -3.13 -17.99 12.88
N VAL A 27 -1.95 -17.85 12.28
CA VAL A 27 -0.70 -18.42 12.80
C VAL A 27 -0.35 -17.81 14.16
N LEU A 28 -0.45 -16.48 14.29
CA LEU A 28 -0.18 -15.80 15.55
C LEU A 28 -1.14 -16.28 16.66
N VAL A 29 -2.44 -16.32 16.35
CA VAL A 29 -3.52 -16.83 17.22
C VAL A 29 -3.23 -18.27 17.64
N SER A 30 -2.89 -19.14 16.68
CA SER A 30 -2.62 -20.55 16.92
C SER A 30 -1.37 -20.76 17.77
N SER A 31 -0.34 -19.94 17.57
CA SER A 31 0.89 -19.99 18.38
C SER A 31 0.61 -19.63 19.83
N VAL A 32 -0.22 -18.59 20.08
CA VAL A 32 -0.61 -18.20 21.44
C VAL A 32 -1.51 -19.26 22.08
N ALA A 33 -2.44 -19.83 21.32
CA ALA A 33 -3.29 -20.92 21.82
C ALA A 33 -2.47 -22.17 22.16
N ALA A 34 -1.54 -22.57 21.29
CA ALA A 34 -0.66 -23.71 21.53
C ALA A 34 0.24 -23.49 22.75
N TRP A 35 0.78 -22.28 22.93
CA TRP A 35 1.52 -21.90 24.12
C TRP A 35 0.67 -22.03 25.40
N LEU A 36 -0.57 -21.53 25.38
CA LEU A 36 -1.47 -21.63 26.54
C LEU A 36 -1.82 -23.08 26.88
N ILE A 37 -2.03 -23.94 25.88
CA ILE A 37 -2.34 -25.36 26.07
C ILE A 37 -1.15 -26.12 26.66
N THR A 38 0.07 -25.79 26.24
CA THR A 38 1.28 -26.50 26.70
C THR A 38 1.74 -26.09 28.09
N TRP A 39 1.30 -24.95 28.63
CA TRP A 39 1.74 -24.44 29.93
C TRP A 39 0.71 -24.57 31.07
N HIS A 40 -0.53 -24.98 30.80
CA HIS A 40 -1.57 -25.13 31.82
C HIS A 40 -2.07 -26.56 31.97
N ASP A 41 -1.63 -27.24 33.03
CA ASP A 41 -2.22 -28.53 33.50
C ASP A 41 -3.59 -28.34 34.18
N GLU A 42 -3.91 -27.12 34.62
CA GLU A 42 -5.21 -26.75 35.20
C GLU A 42 -5.99 -25.84 34.23
N PRO A 43 -7.22 -26.20 33.81
CA PRO A 43 -8.02 -25.41 32.88
C PRO A 43 -8.58 -24.16 33.58
N ILE A 44 -7.74 -23.15 33.72
CA ILE A 44 -8.14 -21.88 34.33
C ILE A 44 -9.20 -21.22 33.42
N ALA A 45 -10.25 -20.68 34.03
CA ALA A 45 -11.41 -20.05 33.38
C ALA A 45 -11.09 -18.88 32.43
N TRP A 46 -9.92 -18.23 32.56
CA TRP A 46 -9.46 -17.17 31.66
C TRP A 46 -9.23 -17.63 30.21
N SER A 47 -8.92 -18.92 29.98
CA SER A 47 -8.68 -19.47 28.64
C SER A 47 -9.94 -19.45 27.76
N ALA A 48 -11.12 -19.57 28.37
CA ALA A 48 -12.41 -19.46 27.70
C ALA A 48 -12.68 -18.05 27.14
N GLY A 49 -12.04 -17.01 27.69
CA GLY A 49 -12.17 -15.63 27.20
C GLY A 49 -11.22 -15.29 26.05
N VAL A 50 -10.07 -15.96 25.94
CA VAL A 50 -9.02 -15.62 24.96
C VAL A 50 -9.40 -16.08 23.55
N LEU A 51 -9.96 -17.27 23.41
CA LEU A 51 -10.42 -17.82 22.13
C LEU A 51 -11.46 -16.94 21.40
N PRO A 52 -12.56 -16.49 22.05
CA PRO A 52 -13.54 -15.64 21.38
C PRO A 52 -12.97 -14.26 21.04
N VAL A 53 -12.07 -13.70 21.85
CA VAL A 53 -11.39 -12.44 21.52
C VAL A 53 -10.53 -12.60 20.25
N LEU A 54 -9.77 -13.69 20.14
CA LEU A 54 -8.97 -13.98 18.95
C LEU A 54 -9.85 -14.20 17.70
N ALA A 55 -10.99 -14.88 17.84
CA ALA A 55 -11.96 -15.05 16.77
C ALA A 55 -12.56 -13.70 16.32
N LEU A 56 -12.89 -12.81 17.25
CA LEU A 56 -13.40 -11.47 16.96
C LEU A 56 -12.35 -10.59 16.28
N VAL A 57 -11.09 -10.67 16.69
CA VAL A 57 -9.99 -9.97 16.02
C VAL A 57 -9.80 -10.49 14.58
N GLY A 58 -9.84 -11.80 14.39
CA GLY A 58 -9.77 -12.41 13.05
C GLY A 58 -10.94 -11.97 12.15
N LEU A 59 -12.16 -11.99 12.68
CA LEU A 59 -13.36 -11.58 11.95
C LEU A 59 -13.36 -10.07 11.65
N GLY A 60 -12.96 -9.25 12.63
CA GLY A 60 -12.81 -7.81 12.48
C GLY A 60 -11.75 -7.45 11.44
N SER A 61 -10.64 -8.17 11.40
CA SER A 61 -9.61 -8.04 10.37
C SER A 61 -10.18 -8.38 8.99
N LEU A 62 -10.90 -9.50 8.86
CA LEU A 62 -11.55 -9.90 7.60
C LEU A 62 -12.55 -8.85 7.09
N ILE A 63 -13.39 -8.32 7.99
CA ILE A 63 -14.39 -7.29 7.67
C ILE A 63 -13.72 -5.97 7.31
N SER A 64 -12.70 -5.55 8.06
CA SER A 64 -11.92 -4.34 7.78
C SER A 64 -11.22 -4.42 6.42
N LEU A 65 -10.71 -5.61 6.07
CA LEU A 65 -10.10 -5.90 4.77
C LEU A 65 -11.12 -5.92 3.62
N ALA A 66 -12.32 -6.47 3.85
CA ALA A 66 -13.42 -6.46 2.88
C ALA A 66 -13.97 -5.04 2.63
N ARG A 67 -13.87 -4.16 3.63
CA ARG A 67 -14.30 -2.75 3.55
C ARG A 67 -13.27 -1.83 2.89
N ARG A 68 -12.09 -2.32 2.46
CA ARG A 68 -11.16 -1.48 1.71
C ARG A 68 -11.73 -1.14 0.34
N HIS A 69 -12.09 0.12 0.18
CA HIS A 69 -12.67 0.65 -1.05
C HIS A 69 -11.66 0.64 -2.21
N PRO A 70 -12.14 0.51 -3.45
CA PRO A 70 -11.31 0.65 -4.63
C PRO A 70 -10.70 2.05 -4.67
N ILE A 71 -9.40 2.11 -4.95
CA ILE A 71 -8.66 3.36 -5.15
C ILE A 71 -8.30 3.42 -6.62
N GLU A 72 -8.59 4.56 -7.24
CA GLU A 72 -8.22 4.79 -8.62
C GLU A 72 -6.93 5.59 -8.67
N LEU A 73 -5.93 5.01 -9.34
CA LEU A 73 -4.64 5.65 -9.56
C LEU A 73 -4.58 6.06 -11.03
N ARG A 74 -4.59 7.36 -11.27
CA ARG A 74 -4.49 7.93 -12.62
C ARG A 74 -3.15 8.61 -12.80
N TRP A 75 -2.60 8.42 -13.98
CA TRP A 75 -1.37 9.03 -14.42
C TRP A 75 -1.63 9.88 -15.65
N ASP A 76 -1.58 11.20 -15.47
CA ASP A 76 -1.81 12.18 -16.54
C ASP A 76 -0.50 12.70 -17.13
N THR A 77 0.44 11.79 -17.42
CA THR A 77 1.75 12.05 -18.04
C THR A 77 2.73 12.95 -17.27
N GLN A 78 2.26 13.74 -16.32
CA GLN A 78 3.03 14.67 -15.49
C GLN A 78 2.84 14.40 -14.01
N ARG A 79 1.60 14.11 -13.59
CA ARG A 79 1.22 13.97 -12.19
C ARG A 79 0.47 12.67 -11.94
N TRP A 80 0.68 12.12 -10.75
CA TRP A 80 -0.15 11.05 -10.21
C TRP A 80 -1.36 11.71 -9.55
N SER A 81 -2.56 11.24 -9.85
CA SER A 81 -3.76 11.59 -9.10
C SER A 81 -4.36 10.32 -8.51
N VAL A 82 -4.85 10.45 -7.27
CA VAL A 82 -5.47 9.37 -6.51
C VAL A 82 -6.90 9.78 -6.22
N THR A 83 -7.86 9.09 -6.83
CA THR A 83 -9.27 9.27 -6.53
C THR A 83 -9.72 8.23 -5.50
N GLU A 84 -10.21 8.70 -4.35
CA GLU A 84 -10.89 7.88 -3.34
C GLU A 84 -12.42 8.08 -3.46
N PRO A 85 -13.13 7.27 -4.26
CA PRO A 85 -14.54 7.52 -4.63
C PRO A 85 -15.51 7.55 -3.44
N HIS A 86 -15.15 6.96 -2.30
CA HIS A 86 -16.01 6.90 -1.10
C HIS A 86 -15.78 8.02 -0.09
N ARG A 87 -14.72 8.83 -0.23
CA ARG A 87 -14.39 9.87 0.76
C ARG A 87 -14.96 11.25 0.46
N GLY A 88 -15.70 11.41 -0.65
CA GLY A 88 -16.36 12.68 -1.02
C GLY A 88 -15.41 13.85 -1.32
N SER A 89 -14.10 13.73 -1.05
CA SER A 89 -13.09 14.66 -1.51
C SER A 89 -12.68 14.27 -2.91
N GLY A 90 -12.71 15.24 -3.84
CA GLY A 90 -12.29 15.06 -5.23
C GLY A 90 -10.87 14.52 -5.40
N ASP A 91 -10.45 14.42 -6.66
CA ASP A 91 -9.16 13.83 -7.06
C ASP A 91 -8.01 14.43 -6.23
N ILE A 92 -7.25 13.57 -5.54
CA ILE A 92 -6.12 14.01 -4.71
C ILE A 92 -4.88 13.98 -5.60
N ASP A 93 -4.36 15.17 -5.92
CA ASP A 93 -3.06 15.29 -6.57
C ASP A 93 -1.96 14.70 -5.66
N ALA A 94 -1.29 13.68 -6.16
CA ALA A 94 -0.15 13.05 -5.53
C ALA A 94 1.15 13.61 -6.12
N SER A 95 1.88 14.37 -5.28
CA SER A 95 3.24 14.89 -5.57
C SER A 95 4.22 13.81 -6.03
N GLY A 96 3.98 12.56 -5.63
CA GLY A 96 4.79 11.43 -6.04
C GLY A 96 4.26 10.11 -5.54
N VAL A 97 4.59 9.06 -6.31
CA VAL A 97 4.37 7.67 -5.97
C VAL A 97 5.71 6.97 -6.01
N ARG A 98 6.06 6.31 -4.90
CA ARG A 98 7.30 5.54 -4.77
C ARG A 98 6.98 4.06 -4.58
N VAL A 99 7.72 3.20 -5.29
CA VAL A 99 7.74 1.77 -5.02
C VAL A 99 8.55 1.52 -3.75
N VAL A 100 7.94 0.96 -2.72
CA VAL A 100 8.62 0.56 -1.48
C VAL A 100 8.97 -0.92 -1.51
N LEU A 101 8.11 -1.74 -2.10
CA LEU A 101 8.36 -3.17 -2.30
C LEU A 101 7.84 -3.59 -3.66
N ASP A 102 8.61 -4.44 -4.35
CA ASP A 102 8.26 -5.00 -5.64
C ASP A 102 8.55 -6.50 -5.63
N LEU A 103 7.49 -7.31 -5.79
CA LEU A 103 7.53 -8.77 -5.80
C LEU A 103 7.10 -9.33 -7.17
N GLY A 104 7.23 -8.53 -8.24
CA GLY A 104 6.93 -8.93 -9.62
C GLY A 104 5.44 -8.92 -9.97
N GLY A 105 4.62 -9.71 -9.27
CA GLY A 105 3.15 -9.74 -9.40
C GLY A 105 2.42 -8.82 -8.40
N TRP A 106 3.17 -8.25 -7.47
CA TRP A 106 2.71 -7.37 -6.41
C TRP A 106 3.67 -6.20 -6.27
N MET A 107 3.13 -5.02 -5.96
CA MET A 107 3.90 -3.84 -5.59
C MET A 107 3.26 -3.16 -4.39
N LEU A 108 4.07 -2.67 -3.47
CA LEU A 108 3.62 -1.79 -2.41
C LEU A 108 4.08 -0.38 -2.73
N LEU A 109 3.13 0.49 -3.02
CA LEU A 109 3.38 1.88 -3.36
C LEU A 109 3.12 2.77 -2.15
N LYS A 110 3.93 3.81 -2.00
CA LYS A 110 3.70 4.90 -1.06
C LYS A 110 3.46 6.17 -1.85
N TYR A 111 2.31 6.79 -1.65
CA TYR A 111 2.00 8.08 -2.27
C TYR A 111 2.07 9.21 -1.24
N ARG A 112 2.39 10.41 -1.69
CA ARG A 112 2.33 11.64 -0.90
C ARG A 112 1.45 12.65 -1.64
N SER A 113 0.40 13.12 -0.99
CA SER A 113 -0.44 14.20 -1.49
C SER A 113 0.35 15.51 -1.53
N ASP A 114 0.22 16.24 -2.64
CA ASP A 114 0.75 17.60 -2.79
C ASP A 114 -0.23 18.64 -2.24
N ALA A 115 -0.74 18.40 -1.03
CA ALA A 115 -1.59 19.40 -0.41
C ALA A 115 -0.73 20.61 -0.05
N SER A 116 -1.10 21.77 -0.60
CA SER A 116 -0.55 23.08 -0.26
C SER A 116 -0.72 23.40 1.23
N SER A 117 -1.72 22.80 1.89
CA SER A 117 -1.90 22.86 3.34
C SER A 117 -1.15 21.75 4.06
N PRO A 118 -0.29 22.06 5.06
CA PRO A 118 0.40 21.06 5.86
C PRO A 118 -0.55 20.16 6.66
N TYR A 119 -1.76 20.64 6.98
CA TYR A 119 -2.79 19.86 7.67
C TYR A 119 -3.47 18.81 6.77
N LEU A 120 -3.31 18.92 5.45
CA LEU A 120 -3.88 18.01 4.45
C LEU A 120 -2.83 17.13 3.76
N ARG A 121 -1.56 17.21 4.19
CA ARG A 121 -0.50 16.31 3.70
C ARG A 121 -0.81 14.88 4.10
N ARG A 122 -1.47 14.17 3.20
CA ARG A 122 -1.77 12.74 3.34
C ARG A 122 -0.69 11.92 2.67
N SER A 123 -0.11 11.00 3.41
CA SER A 123 0.68 9.91 2.83
C SER A 123 -0.05 8.61 3.06
N GLY A 124 -0.18 7.80 2.01
CA GLY A 124 -0.87 6.52 2.10
C GLY A 124 -0.04 5.39 1.49
N TRP A 125 -0.40 4.19 1.89
CA TRP A 125 0.14 2.95 1.35
C TRP A 125 -0.91 2.34 0.43
N LEU A 126 -0.49 2.09 -0.81
CA LEU A 126 -1.32 1.50 -1.84
C LEU A 126 -0.67 0.20 -2.27
N PRO A 127 -1.15 -0.95 -1.78
CA PRO A 127 -0.79 -2.21 -2.41
C PRO A 127 -1.30 -2.17 -3.85
N VAL A 128 -0.64 -2.89 -4.76
CA VAL A 128 -1.10 -3.08 -6.13
C VAL A 128 -0.79 -4.51 -6.51
N GLN A 129 -1.79 -5.18 -7.07
CA GLN A 129 -1.66 -6.53 -7.58
C GLN A 129 -1.75 -6.49 -9.11
N ARG A 130 -1.01 -7.37 -9.79
CA ARG A 130 -1.14 -7.58 -11.23
C ARG A 130 -2.55 -8.01 -11.67
N ARG A 131 -3.26 -8.73 -10.79
CA ARG A 131 -4.57 -9.30 -11.05
C ARG A 131 -5.61 -8.18 -11.16
N GLY A 132 -6.31 -8.10 -12.29
CA GLY A 132 -7.26 -7.02 -12.61
C GLY A 132 -6.67 -5.83 -13.38
N VAL A 133 -5.35 -5.79 -13.57
CA VAL A 133 -4.64 -4.73 -14.32
C VAL A 133 -3.58 -5.33 -15.26
N GLU A 134 -3.76 -6.59 -15.66
CA GLU A 134 -2.75 -7.41 -16.32
C GLU A 134 -2.23 -6.75 -17.61
N ALA A 135 -3.14 -6.20 -18.41
CA ALA A 135 -2.83 -5.53 -19.67
C ALA A 135 -1.98 -4.27 -19.48
N GLN A 136 -2.14 -3.60 -18.33
CA GLN A 136 -1.50 -2.32 -18.02
C GLN A 136 -0.35 -2.49 -17.02
N TRP A 137 -0.12 -3.70 -16.51
CA TRP A 137 0.83 -3.97 -15.41
C TRP A 137 2.25 -3.52 -15.73
N GLN A 138 2.73 -3.85 -16.93
CA GLN A 138 4.09 -3.47 -17.33
C GLN A 138 4.21 -1.96 -17.55
N ALA A 139 3.20 -1.33 -18.15
CA ALA A 139 3.16 0.12 -18.30
C ALA A 139 3.15 0.82 -16.94
N LEU A 140 2.38 0.30 -15.98
CA LEU A 140 2.37 0.78 -14.61
C LEU A 140 3.75 0.65 -13.96
N ARG A 141 4.37 -0.55 -13.98
CA ARG A 141 5.72 -0.77 -13.42
C ARG A 141 6.73 0.21 -13.99
N CYS A 142 6.76 0.36 -15.32
CA CYS A 142 7.64 1.31 -15.99
C CYS A 142 7.37 2.74 -15.52
N ALA A 143 6.09 3.15 -15.43
CA ALA A 143 5.73 4.49 -14.98
C ALA A 143 6.18 4.76 -13.53
N VAL A 144 5.98 3.82 -12.61
CA VAL A 144 6.35 4.02 -11.20
C VAL A 144 7.86 3.98 -11.00
N HIS A 145 8.59 3.09 -11.70
CA HIS A 145 10.05 3.02 -11.59
C HIS A 145 10.76 4.18 -12.29
N ALA A 146 10.29 4.61 -13.46
CA ALA A 146 10.90 5.72 -14.20
C ALA A 146 10.81 7.07 -13.48
N ARG A 147 9.82 7.26 -12.60
CA ARG A 147 9.60 8.53 -11.89
C ARG A 147 9.64 8.45 -10.36
N GLY A 148 9.72 7.25 -9.80
CA GLY A 148 9.96 7.02 -8.38
C GLY A 148 11.43 7.14 -7.98
N ALA A 149 12.35 7.20 -8.96
CA ALA A 149 13.76 7.46 -8.72
C ALA A 149 13.89 8.80 -7.97
N PRO A 150 14.62 8.84 -6.84
CA PRO A 150 14.90 10.11 -6.20
C PRO A 150 15.55 11.00 -7.24
N GLN A 151 15.01 12.21 -7.41
CA GLN A 151 15.77 13.30 -8.01
C GLN A 151 16.94 13.55 -7.07
N THR A 152 17.97 12.73 -7.21
CA THR A 152 19.31 13.06 -6.79
C THR A 152 19.65 14.19 -7.74
N THR A 153 19.26 15.41 -7.38
CA THR A 153 19.77 16.61 -7.99
C THR A 153 21.27 16.36 -8.02
N PRO A 154 21.91 16.20 -9.20
CA PRO A 154 23.36 16.20 -9.22
C PRO A 154 23.70 17.54 -8.62
N ALA A 155 24.28 17.53 -7.41
CA ALA A 155 24.84 18.71 -6.82
C ALA A 155 25.77 19.25 -7.91
N VAL A 156 25.36 20.36 -8.51
CA VAL A 156 26.16 21.12 -9.44
C VAL A 156 27.34 21.57 -8.59
N VAL A 157 28.38 20.73 -8.57
CA VAL A 157 29.70 21.05 -8.05
C VAL A 157 30.32 21.95 -9.11
N ASP A 158 29.81 23.17 -9.17
CA ASP A 158 30.39 24.25 -9.97
C ASP A 158 30.95 25.26 -8.98
N ARG A 159 32.15 24.96 -8.47
CA ARG A 159 32.87 25.86 -7.56
C ARG A 159 34.39 25.72 -7.60
N GLN A 160 34.99 25.37 -8.75
CA GLN A 160 36.45 25.39 -8.91
C GLN A 160 37.01 26.34 -9.99
N ALA A 161 36.19 27.21 -10.60
CA ALA A 161 36.70 28.25 -11.51
C ALA A 161 37.14 29.58 -10.83
N GLN A 162 37.25 29.63 -9.49
CA GLN A 162 37.73 30.82 -8.77
C GLN A 162 38.62 30.43 -7.59
N ARG A 163 39.87 30.05 -7.90
CA ARG A 163 41.04 30.23 -7.02
C ARG A 163 42.28 29.76 -7.79
N GLY A 164 43.13 30.71 -8.18
CA GLY A 164 44.46 30.48 -8.72
C GLY A 164 44.73 31.36 -9.92
#